data_AF-A0A7Z9W7F0-F1
#
_entry.id   AF-A0A7Z9W7F0-F1
#
_cell.length_a   1.000
_cell.length_b   1.000
_cell.length_c   1.000
_cell.angle_alpha   90.00
_cell.angle_beta   90.00
_cell.angle_gamma   90.00
#
_symmetry.space_group_name_H-M   'P 1'
#
loop_
_entity.id
_entity.type
_entity.pdbx_description
1 polymer ?
#
loop_
_entity_poly.entity_id
_entity_poly.type
_entity_poly.pdbx_seq_one_letter_code
_entity_poly.pdbx_strand_id
1 'polypeptide(L)'
;MSHFDTTGQLTLFPELIDSPELPSISTLPEFDQALHNLIKMSDLGAFISVTVHGLDKSFSVHARELEIPEDFLKDERGDAASQQIHLFPEPIRHQVRRLSYDVKGFFNKENSFRTPFGYFLFRPYFRIWSKFVREQEQRLAGFLTDALSGRTYGQHFLKAFEIGYRFLESIKDDTAPWEFSDKLLLADLQEFRKKIESENLTLHSLNKTTADFPTLAIALKTAHIPPDLASFLKQVNIQFDFKSIHLDYLRDVEIFTVNDVINLSKSIWSET
;
A
#
# COMPACT_ATOMS: atom_id res chain seq x y z
N MET A 1 30.67 32.56 -8.34
CA MET A 1 30.20 32.30 -9.72
C MET A 1 30.16 30.79 -9.87
N SER A 2 29.03 30.11 -10.11
CA SER A 2 27.82 30.48 -10.84
C SER A 2 26.56 29.96 -10.11
N HIS A 3 25.55 30.81 -10.05
CA HIS A 3 24.15 30.46 -9.80
C HIS A 3 23.64 29.50 -10.89
N PHE A 4 22.86 28.49 -10.49
CA PHE A 4 21.70 28.07 -11.25
C PHE A 4 20.55 27.84 -10.27
N ASP A 5 19.59 28.77 -10.32
CA ASP A 5 18.27 28.63 -9.73
C ASP A 5 17.55 27.47 -10.40
N THR A 6 17.42 26.36 -9.69
CA THR A 6 16.35 25.40 -9.97
C THR A 6 15.12 25.88 -9.21
N THR A 7 14.30 26.72 -9.84
CA THR A 7 12.85 26.75 -9.56
C THR A 7 12.29 25.38 -9.98
N GLY A 8 12.49 24.40 -9.11
CA GLY A 8 12.07 23.03 -9.28
C GLY A 8 10.57 22.93 -9.12
N GLN A 9 9.85 23.18 -10.22
CA GLN A 9 8.53 22.60 -10.40
C GLN A 9 8.73 21.08 -10.36
N LEU A 10 8.19 20.43 -9.32
CA LEU A 10 8.29 18.98 -9.12
C LEU A 10 7.85 18.25 -10.39
N THR A 11 8.82 17.65 -11.07
CA THR A 11 8.61 16.66 -12.13
C THR A 11 7.78 15.52 -11.56
N LEU A 12 6.63 15.25 -12.17
CA LEU A 12 6.02 13.92 -12.06
C LEU A 12 6.63 13.05 -13.18
N PHE A 13 7.02 11.83 -12.80
CA PHE A 13 7.44 10.69 -13.64
C PHE A 13 8.95 10.45 -13.89
N PRO A 14 9.80 10.36 -12.85
CA PRO A 14 11.16 9.81 -12.98
C PRO A 14 11.20 8.29 -13.24
N GLU A 15 10.09 7.57 -13.08
CA GLU A 15 10.06 6.09 -13.22
C GLU A 15 9.59 5.59 -14.59
N LEU A 16 9.23 6.48 -15.53
CA LEU A 16 8.54 6.03 -16.74
C LEU A 16 9.38 5.95 -18.00
N ILE A 17 10.62 6.47 -18.06
CA ILE A 17 11.28 6.56 -19.36
C ILE A 17 12.82 6.52 -19.26
N ASP A 18 13.45 5.50 -19.85
CA ASP A 18 14.92 5.41 -20.00
C ASP A 18 15.47 6.43 -21.00
N SER A 19 14.65 6.99 -21.89
CA SER A 19 14.90 8.19 -22.71
C SER A 19 13.65 8.59 -23.50
N PRO A 20 12.91 9.65 -23.13
CA PRO A 20 11.96 10.27 -24.04
C PRO A 20 12.62 11.50 -24.67
N GLU A 21 12.63 11.57 -25.99
CA GLU A 21 12.72 12.87 -26.66
C GLU A 21 11.38 13.60 -26.48
N LEU A 22 11.12 14.13 -25.29
CA LEU A 22 10.01 15.06 -25.09
C LEU A 22 10.35 16.35 -25.86
N PRO A 23 9.50 16.79 -26.80
CA PRO A 23 9.69 18.09 -27.44
C PRO A 23 9.58 19.19 -26.39
N SER A 24 10.67 19.88 -26.10
CA SER A 24 10.67 20.95 -25.09
C SER A 24 9.85 22.15 -25.58
N ILE A 25 8.92 22.64 -24.77
CA ILE A 25 8.33 23.97 -24.94
C ILE A 25 9.46 25.00 -24.88
N SER A 26 9.69 25.70 -25.99
CA SER A 26 10.82 26.62 -26.14
C SER A 26 10.39 28.09 -26.27
N THR A 27 9.08 28.33 -26.44
CA THR A 27 8.52 29.66 -26.64
C THR A 27 7.33 29.94 -25.71
N LEU A 28 7.11 31.23 -25.36
CA LEU A 28 5.96 31.66 -24.56
C LEU A 28 4.60 31.32 -25.20
N PRO A 29 4.39 31.49 -26.53
CA PRO A 29 3.14 31.08 -27.16
C PRO A 29 2.84 29.58 -27.06
N GLU A 30 3.86 28.73 -27.18
CA GLU A 30 3.74 27.28 -26.98
C GLU A 30 3.32 26.96 -25.54
N PHE A 31 3.91 27.64 -24.56
CA PHE A 31 3.55 27.49 -23.16
C PHE A 31 2.10 27.90 -22.88
N ASP A 32 1.68 29.07 -23.37
CA ASP A 32 0.33 29.59 -23.18
C ASP A 32 -0.72 28.66 -23.81
N GLN A 33 -0.44 28.11 -24.99
CA GLN A 33 -1.31 27.15 -25.66
C GLN A 33 -1.41 25.84 -24.86
N ALA A 34 -0.29 25.29 -24.40
CA ALA A 34 -0.27 24.08 -23.59
C ALA A 34 -1.04 24.26 -22.27
N LEU A 35 -0.88 25.41 -21.62
CA LEU A 35 -1.62 25.76 -20.40
C LEU A 35 -3.12 25.91 -20.67
N HIS A 36 -3.51 26.55 -21.77
CA HIS A 36 -4.91 26.66 -22.19
C HIS A 36 -5.53 25.28 -22.43
N ASN A 37 -4.81 24.38 -23.10
CA ASN A 37 -5.25 23.00 -23.30
C ASN A 37 -5.36 22.23 -21.98
N LEU A 38 -4.45 22.47 -21.02
CA LEU A 38 -4.53 21.86 -19.69
C LEU A 38 -5.80 22.31 -18.95
N ILE A 39 -6.13 23.60 -19.02
CA ILE A 39 -7.36 24.17 -18.43
C ILE A 39 -8.60 23.53 -19.06
N LYS A 40 -8.67 23.48 -20.39
CA LYS A 40 -9.79 22.84 -21.09
C LYS A 40 -9.92 21.36 -20.75
N MET A 41 -8.81 20.63 -20.66
CA MET A 41 -8.82 19.23 -20.24
C MET A 41 -9.36 19.08 -18.81
N SER A 42 -8.99 19.99 -17.90
CA SER A 42 -9.51 20.02 -16.52
C SER A 42 -11.03 20.28 -16.47
N ASP A 43 -11.57 21.02 -17.43
CA ASP A 43 -13.02 21.23 -17.58
C ASP A 43 -13.75 19.99 -18.10
N LEU A 44 -13.06 19.11 -18.83
CA LEU A 44 -13.60 17.83 -19.30
C LEU A 44 -13.51 16.74 -18.23
N GLY A 45 -12.48 16.75 -17.39
CA GLY A 45 -12.26 15.72 -16.40
C GLY A 45 -10.86 15.75 -15.78
N ALA A 46 -10.47 14.64 -15.15
CA ALA A 46 -9.15 14.50 -14.57
C ALA A 46 -8.70 13.05 -14.59
N PHE A 47 -7.38 12.87 -14.69
CA PHE A 47 -6.78 11.58 -14.47
C PHE A 47 -6.83 11.21 -12.98
N ILE A 48 -7.29 10.01 -12.69
CA ILE A 48 -7.45 9.49 -11.34
C ILE A 48 -6.84 8.09 -11.22
N SER A 49 -6.00 7.90 -10.22
CA SER A 49 -5.54 6.59 -9.76
C SER A 49 -6.29 6.25 -8.47
N VAL A 50 -6.72 5.00 -8.30
CA VAL A 50 -7.47 4.56 -7.13
C VAL A 50 -6.83 3.32 -6.52
N THR A 51 -6.55 3.38 -5.23
CA THR A 51 -5.97 2.29 -4.45
C THR A 51 -6.71 2.16 -3.12
N VAL A 52 -7.04 0.93 -2.72
CA VAL A 52 -7.61 0.67 -1.41
C VAL A 52 -6.48 0.22 -0.49
N HIS A 53 -6.19 1.04 0.52
CA HIS A 53 -5.04 0.84 1.41
C HIS A 53 -5.45 0.15 2.72
N GLY A 54 -4.48 -0.51 3.36
CA GLY A 54 -4.61 -1.00 4.75
C GLY A 54 -5.35 -2.33 4.93
N LEU A 55 -5.81 -2.97 3.86
CA LEU A 55 -6.64 -4.17 3.91
C LEU A 55 -5.87 -5.49 4.03
N ASP A 56 -4.80 -5.66 3.25
CA ASP A 56 -3.99 -6.89 3.31
C ASP A 56 -2.88 -6.73 4.33
N LYS A 57 -3.07 -7.35 5.50
CA LYS A 57 -2.08 -7.41 6.57
C LYS A 57 -1.52 -8.81 6.64
N SER A 58 -0.24 -8.92 6.35
CA SER A 58 0.50 -10.17 6.42
C SER A 58 1.94 -9.91 6.80
N PHE A 59 2.63 -10.98 7.18
CA PHE A 59 4.05 -10.99 7.45
C PHE A 59 4.62 -12.37 7.16
N SER A 60 5.94 -12.46 7.15
CA SER A 60 6.69 -13.71 7.07
C SER A 60 7.87 -13.65 8.03
N VAL A 61 8.34 -14.83 8.42
CA VAL A 61 9.46 -14.99 9.35
C VAL A 61 10.57 -15.70 8.60
N HIS A 62 11.74 -15.11 8.56
CA HIS A 62 12.89 -15.68 7.88
C HIS A 62 14.08 -15.68 8.83
N ALA A 63 14.74 -16.83 9.00
CA ALA A 63 15.84 -16.97 9.95
C ALA A 63 17.00 -16.01 9.65
N ARG A 64 17.44 -15.97 8.39
CA ARG A 64 18.42 -14.99 7.88
C ARG A 64 18.05 -13.52 8.12
N GLU A 65 16.79 -13.12 7.88
CA GLU A 65 16.37 -11.72 8.09
C GLU A 65 16.38 -11.34 9.58
N LEU A 66 16.13 -12.31 10.46
CA LEU A 66 16.23 -12.12 11.90
C LEU A 66 17.67 -12.19 12.43
N GLU A 67 18.65 -12.45 11.56
CA GLU A 67 20.07 -12.60 11.91
C GLU A 67 20.27 -13.61 13.05
N ILE A 68 19.54 -14.72 13.00
CA ILE A 68 19.64 -15.77 14.01
C ILE A 68 20.98 -16.49 13.82
N PRO A 69 21.80 -16.63 14.88
CA PRO A 69 23.02 -17.42 14.84
C PRO A 69 22.77 -18.87 14.39
N GLU A 70 23.65 -19.42 13.55
CA GLU A 70 23.47 -20.77 13.00
C GLU A 70 23.46 -21.86 14.08
N ASP A 71 24.20 -21.66 15.17
CA ASP A 71 24.21 -22.58 16.31
C ASP A 71 22.84 -22.66 16.99
N PHE A 72 22.04 -21.59 16.98
CA PHE A 72 20.68 -21.58 17.57
C PHE A 72 19.62 -22.25 16.69
N LEU A 73 19.99 -22.68 15.49
CA LEU A 73 19.09 -23.30 14.52
C LEU A 73 19.43 -24.77 14.36
N LYS A 74 18.40 -25.60 14.18
CA LYS A 74 18.62 -26.98 13.75
C LYS A 74 19.40 -26.99 12.43
N ASP A 75 20.26 -27.98 12.25
CA ASP A 75 21.08 -28.15 11.04
C ASP A 75 20.25 -27.87 9.76
N GLU A 76 20.84 -27.12 8.83
CA GLU A 76 20.27 -26.72 7.53
C GLU A 76 19.08 -25.73 7.59
N ARG A 77 18.74 -25.15 8.76
CA ARG A 77 17.64 -24.16 8.90
C ARG A 77 18.06 -22.69 8.83
N GLY A 78 19.31 -22.38 8.51
CA GLY A 78 19.81 -20.99 8.34
C GLY A 78 19.01 -20.17 7.31
N ASP A 79 18.52 -20.82 6.26
CA ASP A 79 17.69 -20.21 5.21
C ASP A 79 16.19 -20.54 5.36
N ALA A 80 15.76 -21.02 6.53
CA ALA A 80 14.36 -21.35 6.75
C ALA A 80 13.49 -20.08 6.72
N ALA A 81 12.40 -20.17 5.97
CA ALA A 81 11.38 -19.14 5.88
C ALA A 81 9.99 -19.73 6.13
N SER A 82 9.15 -19.01 6.85
CA SER A 82 7.75 -19.34 7.01
C SER A 82 7.00 -19.08 5.69
N GLN A 83 5.86 -19.74 5.52
CA GLN A 83 4.87 -19.26 4.55
C GLN A 83 4.41 -17.84 4.92
N GLN A 84 3.81 -17.13 3.96
CA GLN A 84 3.18 -15.85 4.22
C GLN A 84 2.01 -16.03 5.19
N ILE A 85 2.09 -15.41 6.36
CA ILE A 85 1.09 -15.48 7.41
C ILE A 85 0.17 -14.28 7.24
N HIS A 86 -1.11 -14.55 6.99
CA HIS A 86 -2.12 -13.51 6.84
C HIS A 86 -2.89 -13.31 8.14
N LEU A 87 -3.23 -12.05 8.44
CA LEU A 87 -4.03 -11.70 9.61
C LEU A 87 -5.40 -12.39 9.59
N PHE A 88 -6.06 -12.41 8.43
CA PHE A 88 -7.41 -12.95 8.29
C PHE A 88 -7.44 -14.25 7.48
N PRO A 89 -8.39 -15.15 7.76
CA PRO A 89 -8.62 -16.35 6.98
C PRO A 89 -9.11 -16.02 5.56
N GLU A 90 -8.95 -16.98 4.64
CA GLU A 90 -9.28 -16.81 3.21
C GLU A 90 -10.67 -16.23 2.93
N PRO A 91 -11.78 -16.66 3.60
CA PRO A 91 -13.10 -16.14 3.28
C PRO A 91 -13.23 -14.63 3.52
N ILE A 92 -12.63 -14.11 4.60
CA ILE A 92 -12.64 -12.67 4.91
C ILE A 92 -11.78 -11.93 3.89
N ARG A 93 -10.58 -12.43 3.58
CA ARG A 93 -9.69 -11.81 2.59
C ARG A 93 -10.34 -11.75 1.21
N HIS A 94 -11.01 -12.82 0.79
CA HIS A 94 -11.73 -12.86 -0.49
C HIS A 94 -12.85 -11.82 -0.53
N GLN A 95 -13.65 -11.71 0.53
CA GLN A 95 -14.73 -10.72 0.59
C GLN A 95 -14.19 -9.27 0.61
N VAL A 96 -13.10 -9.01 1.34
CA VAL A 96 -12.40 -7.72 1.36
C VAL A 96 -11.84 -7.37 -0.03
N ARG A 97 -11.20 -8.32 -0.72
CA ARG A 97 -10.72 -8.14 -2.10
C ARG A 97 -11.87 -7.82 -3.04
N ARG A 98 -12.99 -8.56 -2.95
CA ARG A 98 -14.18 -8.29 -3.75
C ARG A 98 -14.70 -6.87 -3.53
N LEU A 99 -14.84 -6.42 -2.28
CA LEU A 99 -15.26 -5.05 -1.97
C LEU A 99 -14.27 -4.02 -2.53
N SER A 100 -12.97 -4.32 -2.52
CA SER A 100 -11.94 -3.45 -3.12
C SER A 100 -12.07 -3.39 -4.65
N TYR A 101 -12.42 -4.50 -5.30
CA TYR A 101 -12.70 -4.53 -6.74
C TYR A 101 -13.97 -3.77 -7.10
N ASP A 102 -15.02 -3.83 -6.28
CA ASP A 102 -16.27 -3.09 -6.48
C ASP A 102 -15.99 -1.57 -6.57
N VAL A 103 -14.98 -1.05 -5.85
CA VAL A 103 -14.58 0.37 -5.95
C VAL A 103 -14.13 0.72 -7.37
N LYS A 104 -13.34 -0.15 -8.01
CA LYS A 104 -12.90 0.04 -9.40
C LYS A 104 -14.05 -0.12 -10.40
N GLY A 105 -15.10 -0.85 -10.02
CA GLY A 105 -16.33 -1.01 -10.82
C GLY A 105 -17.11 0.28 -11.04
N PHE A 106 -16.82 1.35 -10.28
CA PHE A 106 -17.35 2.68 -10.57
C PHE A 106 -16.97 3.14 -11.98
N PHE A 107 -15.74 2.89 -12.40
CA PHE A 107 -15.21 3.38 -13.68
C PHE A 107 -15.68 2.50 -14.83
N ASN A 108 -16.52 3.07 -15.69
CA ASN A 108 -17.09 2.42 -16.85
C ASN A 108 -17.09 3.40 -18.05
N LYS A 109 -17.55 2.92 -19.21
CA LYS A 109 -17.53 3.68 -20.46
C LYS A 109 -18.39 4.95 -20.45
N GLU A 110 -19.35 5.06 -19.53
CA GLU A 110 -20.24 6.23 -19.44
C GLU A 110 -19.58 7.39 -18.68
N ASN A 111 -18.75 7.07 -17.69
CA ASN A 111 -18.19 8.06 -16.78
C ASN A 111 -16.67 8.22 -16.87
N SER A 112 -15.98 7.35 -17.59
CA SER A 112 -14.54 7.37 -17.68
C SER A 112 -14.00 6.62 -18.90
N PHE A 113 -12.69 6.76 -19.14
CA PHE A 113 -11.92 5.82 -19.94
C PHE A 113 -10.67 5.36 -19.20
N ARG A 114 -10.16 4.18 -19.55
CA ARG A 114 -9.00 3.57 -18.90
C ARG A 114 -7.70 4.19 -19.43
N THR A 115 -6.74 4.39 -18.54
CA THR A 115 -5.37 4.82 -18.87
C THR A 115 -4.37 3.82 -18.26
N PRO A 116 -3.08 3.85 -18.66
CA PRO A 116 -2.08 2.92 -18.12
C PRO A 116 -1.94 2.95 -16.59
N PHE A 117 -2.22 4.09 -15.96
CA PHE A 117 -2.05 4.31 -14.53
C PHE A 117 -3.36 4.53 -13.76
N GLY A 118 -4.50 4.24 -14.37
CA GLY A 118 -5.82 4.41 -13.74
C GLY A 118 -6.93 4.71 -14.76
N TYR A 119 -7.60 5.84 -14.56
CA TYR A 119 -8.74 6.27 -15.37
C TYR A 119 -8.68 7.77 -15.64
N PHE A 120 -9.33 8.23 -16.69
CA PHE A 120 -9.73 9.62 -16.82
C PHE A 120 -11.22 9.72 -16.48
N LEU A 121 -11.55 10.37 -15.38
CA LEU A 121 -12.91 10.56 -14.89
C LEU A 121 -13.50 11.83 -15.49
N PHE A 122 -14.70 11.74 -16.05
CA PHE A 122 -15.37 12.92 -16.60
C PHE A 122 -15.87 13.84 -15.49
N ARG A 123 -15.71 15.16 -15.68
CA ARG A 123 -16.02 16.18 -14.66
C ARG A 123 -17.42 16.09 -14.06
N PRO A 124 -18.50 15.80 -14.83
CA PRO A 124 -19.84 15.66 -14.26
C PRO A 124 -19.95 14.61 -13.15
N TYR A 125 -19.06 13.62 -13.14
CA TYR A 125 -19.09 12.50 -12.20
C TYR A 125 -18.23 12.71 -10.95
N PHE A 126 -17.52 13.83 -10.80
CA PHE A 126 -16.64 14.06 -9.63
C PHE A 126 -17.39 14.04 -8.30
N ARG A 127 -18.58 14.65 -8.27
CA ARG A 127 -19.44 14.65 -7.07
C ARG A 127 -19.99 13.26 -6.77
N ILE A 128 -20.34 12.52 -7.82
CA ILE A 128 -20.86 11.15 -7.72
C ILE A 128 -19.76 10.22 -7.21
N TRP A 129 -18.54 10.35 -7.73
CA TRP A 129 -17.35 9.64 -7.27
C TRP A 129 -17.09 9.88 -5.78
N SER A 130 -17.07 11.14 -5.36
CA SER A 130 -16.83 11.51 -3.95
C SER A 130 -17.88 10.90 -3.01
N LYS A 131 -19.15 10.86 -3.43
CA LYS A 131 -20.22 10.21 -2.67
C LYS A 131 -20.06 8.69 -2.64
N PHE A 132 -19.79 8.09 -3.81
CA PHE A 132 -19.58 6.66 -3.96
C PHE A 132 -18.43 6.14 -3.09
N VAL A 133 -17.29 6.84 -3.06
CA VAL A 133 -16.15 6.49 -2.20
C VAL A 133 -16.58 6.42 -0.74
N ARG A 134 -17.27 7.44 -0.22
CA ARG A 134 -17.76 7.44 1.16
C ARG A 134 -18.71 6.28 1.45
N GLU A 135 -19.61 5.97 0.52
CA GLU A 135 -20.53 4.83 0.65
C GLU A 135 -19.76 3.49 0.66
N GLN A 136 -18.72 3.33 -0.17
CA GLN A 136 -17.88 2.14 -0.15
C GLN A 136 -17.02 2.04 1.11
N GLU A 137 -16.47 3.15 1.61
CA GLU A 137 -15.75 3.17 2.90
C GLU A 137 -16.66 2.74 4.05
N GLN A 138 -17.90 3.25 4.09
CA GLN A 138 -18.90 2.83 5.08
C GLN A 138 -19.28 1.36 4.93
N ARG A 139 -19.47 0.87 3.70
CA ARG A 139 -19.79 -0.54 3.43
C ARG A 139 -18.65 -1.46 3.87
N LEU A 140 -17.41 -1.09 3.57
CA LEU A 140 -16.21 -1.84 3.95
C LEU A 140 -16.01 -1.85 5.46
N ALA A 141 -16.12 -0.69 6.10
CA ALA A 141 -16.04 -0.56 7.55
C ALA A 141 -17.16 -1.34 8.25
N GLY A 142 -18.39 -1.29 7.74
CA GLY A 142 -19.53 -2.06 8.23
C GLY A 142 -19.28 -3.56 8.16
N PHE A 143 -18.89 -4.07 6.99
CA PHE A 143 -18.54 -5.48 6.82
C PHE A 143 -17.44 -5.94 7.80
N LEU A 144 -16.35 -5.18 7.90
CA LEU A 144 -15.23 -5.49 8.80
C LEU A 144 -15.65 -5.43 10.26
N THR A 145 -16.49 -4.46 10.63
CA THR A 145 -17.04 -4.35 11.99
C THR A 145 -17.87 -5.57 12.33
N ASP A 146 -18.79 -5.96 11.46
CA ASP A 146 -19.67 -7.10 11.67
C ASP A 146 -18.87 -8.41 11.76
N ALA A 147 -17.96 -8.63 10.80
CA ALA A 147 -17.18 -9.85 10.71
C ALA A 147 -16.12 -10.00 11.81
N LEU A 148 -15.60 -8.89 12.36
CA LEU A 148 -14.45 -8.89 13.27
C LEU A 148 -14.79 -8.37 14.68
N SER A 149 -16.06 -8.09 14.96
CA SER A 149 -16.55 -7.56 16.24
C SER A 149 -16.23 -8.46 17.45
N GLY A 150 -16.36 -7.87 18.64
CA GLY A 150 -16.13 -8.55 19.90
C GLY A 150 -14.67 -8.98 20.05
N ARG A 151 -14.44 -10.29 20.18
CA ARG A 151 -13.08 -10.87 20.34
C ARG A 151 -12.49 -11.42 19.04
N THR A 152 -13.25 -11.42 17.95
CA THR A 152 -12.87 -12.10 16.69
C THR A 152 -11.60 -11.51 16.07
N TYR A 153 -11.48 -10.18 16.01
CA TYR A 153 -10.25 -9.53 15.55
C TYR A 153 -9.03 -9.98 16.37
N GLY A 154 -9.13 -9.91 17.70
CA GLY A 154 -8.03 -10.29 18.60
C GLY A 154 -7.65 -11.77 18.48
N GLN A 155 -8.62 -12.65 18.24
CA GLN A 155 -8.36 -14.07 17.98
C GLN A 155 -7.61 -14.29 16.67
N HIS A 156 -7.96 -13.56 15.61
CA HIS A 156 -7.24 -13.61 14.34
C HIS A 156 -5.81 -13.08 14.48
N PHE A 157 -5.64 -11.96 15.18
CA PHE A 157 -4.33 -11.40 15.49
C PHE A 157 -3.46 -12.39 16.27
N LEU A 158 -3.99 -12.95 17.37
CA LEU A 158 -3.28 -13.92 18.19
C LEU A 158 -2.91 -15.18 17.40
N LYS A 159 -3.84 -15.70 16.59
CA LYS A 159 -3.57 -16.86 15.74
C LYS A 159 -2.45 -16.60 14.73
N ALA A 160 -2.47 -15.44 14.08
CA ALA A 160 -1.42 -15.06 13.13
C ALA A 160 -0.06 -14.93 13.84
N PHE A 161 -0.03 -14.28 15.01
CA PHE A 161 1.16 -14.17 15.84
C PHE A 161 1.69 -15.57 16.23
N GLU A 162 0.81 -16.43 16.73
CA GLU A 162 1.15 -17.79 17.17
C GLU A 162 1.75 -18.62 16.04
N ILE A 163 1.25 -18.53 14.81
CA ILE A 163 1.83 -19.24 13.66
C ILE A 163 3.30 -18.82 13.46
N GLY A 164 3.61 -17.53 13.54
CA GLY A 164 4.98 -17.03 13.41
C GLY A 164 5.87 -17.45 14.59
N TYR A 165 5.31 -17.43 15.80
CA TYR A 165 5.99 -17.84 17.02
C TYR A 165 6.34 -19.33 17.01
N ARG A 166 5.38 -20.19 16.67
CA ARG A 166 5.58 -21.64 16.56
C ARG A 166 6.50 -22.03 15.39
N PHE A 167 6.59 -21.19 14.35
CA PHE A 167 7.60 -21.38 13.32
C PHE A 167 9.02 -21.24 13.90
N LEU A 168 9.29 -20.22 14.72
CA LEU A 168 10.60 -20.07 15.40
C LEU A 168 10.91 -21.26 16.31
N GLU A 169 9.90 -21.77 17.03
CA GLU A 169 10.04 -22.98 17.85
C GLU A 169 10.41 -24.20 17.01
N SER A 170 9.84 -24.34 15.82
CA SER A 170 10.08 -25.50 14.97
C SER A 170 11.52 -25.57 14.45
N ILE A 171 12.17 -24.42 14.24
CA ILE A 171 13.54 -24.32 13.70
C ILE A 171 14.61 -24.18 14.78
N LYS A 172 14.22 -23.94 16.04
CA LYS A 172 15.11 -23.81 17.19
C LYS A 172 15.92 -25.09 17.45
N ASP A 173 17.21 -24.93 17.72
CA ASP A 173 18.09 -25.93 18.32
C ASP A 173 18.09 -25.90 19.86
N ASP A 174 18.54 -26.98 20.50
CA ASP A 174 18.62 -27.08 21.97
C ASP A 174 19.60 -26.07 22.58
N THR A 175 20.59 -25.59 21.82
CA THR A 175 21.54 -24.55 22.27
C THR A 175 20.90 -23.16 22.38
N ALA A 176 19.79 -22.89 21.69
CA ALA A 176 19.16 -21.58 21.72
C ALA A 176 18.51 -21.32 23.09
N PRO A 177 18.81 -20.18 23.76
CA PRO A 177 18.32 -19.88 25.10
C PRO A 177 16.85 -19.43 25.15
N TRP A 178 16.08 -19.67 24.10
CA TRP A 178 14.72 -19.15 23.92
C TRP A 178 13.67 -19.95 24.67
N GLU A 179 12.68 -19.25 25.21
CA GLU A 179 11.53 -19.83 25.89
C GLU A 179 10.24 -19.69 25.08
N PHE A 180 9.48 -20.78 25.03
CA PHE A 180 8.21 -20.84 24.33
C PHE A 180 7.05 -21.03 25.30
N SER A 181 6.14 -20.07 25.33
CA SER A 181 4.92 -20.15 26.15
C SER A 181 3.87 -21.02 25.48
N ASP A 182 3.22 -21.91 26.23
CA ASP A 182 2.11 -22.74 25.72
C ASP A 182 0.89 -21.90 25.33
N LYS A 183 0.68 -20.78 26.02
CA LYS A 183 -0.47 -19.89 25.82
C LYS A 183 -0.03 -18.44 25.77
N LEU A 184 -0.21 -17.82 24.62
CA LEU A 184 0.03 -16.39 24.41
C LEU A 184 -1.23 -15.58 24.68
N LEU A 185 -1.14 -14.52 25.48
CA LEU A 185 -2.23 -13.57 25.68
C LEU A 185 -1.97 -12.26 24.94
N LEU A 186 -3.05 -11.60 24.52
CA LEU A 186 -2.94 -10.32 23.82
C LEU A 186 -2.31 -9.23 24.70
N ALA A 187 -2.54 -9.29 26.02
CA ALA A 187 -1.95 -8.37 26.98
C ALA A 187 -0.41 -8.46 26.98
N ASP A 188 0.13 -9.66 27.01
CA ASP A 188 1.58 -9.91 26.97
C ASP A 188 2.19 -9.29 25.70
N LEU A 189 1.55 -9.48 24.55
CA LEU A 189 2.00 -8.91 23.28
C LEU A 189 2.00 -7.38 23.27
N GLN A 190 1.04 -6.76 23.95
CA GLN A 190 1.00 -5.30 24.09
C GLN A 190 2.15 -4.79 24.97
N GLU A 191 2.53 -5.53 26.02
CA GLU A 191 3.68 -5.20 26.85
C GLU A 191 4.99 -5.30 26.07
N PHE A 192 5.18 -6.36 25.28
CA PHE A 192 6.35 -6.47 24.41
C PHE A 192 6.44 -5.35 23.38
N ARG A 193 5.31 -4.92 22.80
CA ARG A 193 5.29 -3.76 21.89
C ARG A 193 5.66 -2.45 22.59
N LYS A 194 5.17 -2.22 23.81
CA LYS A 194 5.58 -1.06 24.62
C LYS A 194 7.08 -1.10 24.92
N LYS A 195 7.63 -2.27 25.27
CA LYS A 195 9.06 -2.46 25.49
C LYS A 195 9.86 -2.08 24.25
N ILE A 196 9.48 -2.62 23.08
CA ILE A 196 10.07 -2.31 21.77
C ILE A 196 10.10 -0.80 21.51
N GLU A 197 8.97 -0.12 21.70
CA GLU A 197 8.88 1.34 21.51
C GLU A 197 9.76 2.10 22.50
N SER A 198 9.73 1.73 23.79
CA SER A 198 10.50 2.42 24.83
C SER A 198 12.01 2.27 24.69
N GLU A 199 12.46 1.12 24.21
CA GLU A 199 13.88 0.79 24.03
C GLU A 199 14.36 1.05 22.59
N ASN A 200 13.48 1.53 21.70
CA ASN A 200 13.74 1.72 20.26
C ASN A 200 14.34 0.47 19.59
N LEU A 201 13.80 -0.70 19.90
CA LEU A 201 14.31 -1.96 19.37
C LEU A 201 13.99 -2.11 17.88
N THR A 202 14.93 -2.70 17.15
CA THR A 202 14.82 -3.09 15.74
C THR A 202 15.21 -4.55 15.61
N LEU A 203 14.92 -5.19 14.46
CA LEU A 203 15.30 -6.60 14.23
C LEU A 203 16.82 -6.82 14.42
N HIS A 204 17.63 -5.86 13.97
CA HIS A 204 19.09 -5.88 14.12
C HIS A 204 19.53 -5.71 15.57
N SER A 205 18.89 -4.82 16.33
CA SER A 205 19.27 -4.53 17.72
C SER A 205 18.70 -5.51 18.75
N LEU A 206 17.80 -6.41 18.35
CA LEU A 206 17.32 -7.49 19.22
C LEU A 206 18.50 -8.36 19.68
N ASN A 207 18.57 -8.63 20.98
CA ASN A 207 19.50 -9.60 21.52
C ASN A 207 18.98 -11.02 21.25
N LYS A 208 19.71 -11.79 20.45
CA LYS A 208 19.34 -13.16 20.06
C LYS A 208 19.55 -14.17 21.19
N THR A 209 20.28 -13.81 22.25
CA THR A 209 20.64 -14.71 23.35
C THR A 209 19.68 -14.61 24.55
N THR A 210 18.60 -13.84 24.46
CA THR A 210 17.63 -13.72 25.56
C THR A 210 16.45 -14.67 25.36
N ALA A 211 15.86 -15.11 26.48
CA ALA A 211 14.71 -16.01 26.47
C ALA A 211 13.49 -15.43 25.73
N ASP A 212 13.31 -14.10 25.79
CA ASP A 212 12.20 -13.36 25.18
C ASP A 212 12.41 -13.04 23.69
N PHE A 213 13.55 -13.40 23.10
CA PHE A 213 13.87 -13.10 21.70
C PHE A 213 12.75 -13.48 20.72
N PRO A 214 12.19 -14.72 20.72
CA PRO A 214 11.17 -15.08 19.74
C PRO A 214 9.93 -14.21 19.84
N THR A 215 9.50 -13.87 21.06
CA THR A 215 8.31 -13.04 21.26
C THR A 215 8.56 -11.61 20.76
N LEU A 216 9.72 -11.04 21.07
CA LEU A 216 10.12 -9.72 20.58
C LEU A 216 10.27 -9.68 19.05
N ALA A 217 10.85 -10.72 18.45
CA ALA A 217 11.01 -10.83 17.02
C ALA A 217 9.66 -10.83 16.30
N ILE A 218 8.70 -11.65 16.74
CA ILE A 218 7.36 -11.69 16.14
C ILE A 218 6.56 -10.41 16.46
N ALA A 219 6.74 -9.82 17.64
CA ALA A 219 6.13 -8.53 17.98
C ALA A 219 6.59 -7.40 17.04
N LEU A 220 7.89 -7.35 16.70
CA LEU A 220 8.43 -6.44 15.69
C LEU A 220 7.88 -6.74 14.30
N LYS A 221 7.88 -8.02 13.89
CA LYS A 221 7.35 -8.45 12.59
C LYS A 221 5.88 -8.15 12.39
N THR A 222 5.12 -7.98 13.47
CA THR A 222 3.69 -7.68 13.41
C THR A 222 3.39 -6.22 13.76
N ALA A 223 4.38 -5.36 14.02
CA ALA A 223 4.16 -4.00 14.52
C ALA A 223 3.27 -3.14 13.60
N HIS A 224 3.31 -3.37 12.27
CA HIS A 224 2.44 -2.73 11.28
C HIS A 224 0.98 -3.20 11.30
N ILE A 225 0.69 -4.24 12.07
CA ILE A 225 -0.64 -4.79 12.30
C ILE A 225 -1.18 -4.26 13.64
N PRO A 226 -2.28 -3.49 13.63
CA PRO A 226 -2.86 -2.98 14.85
C PRO A 226 -3.31 -4.10 15.81
N PRO A 227 -3.28 -3.88 17.13
CA PRO A 227 -3.71 -4.90 18.10
C PRO A 227 -5.23 -4.94 18.27
N ASP A 228 -5.95 -3.92 17.79
CA ASP A 228 -7.40 -3.78 17.93
C ASP A 228 -8.09 -3.37 16.63
N LEU A 229 -9.38 -3.71 16.54
CA LEU A 229 -10.20 -3.47 15.37
C LEU A 229 -10.37 -1.99 15.04
N ALA A 230 -10.50 -1.12 16.04
CA ALA A 230 -10.74 0.30 15.79
C ALA A 230 -9.50 0.95 15.14
N SER A 231 -8.31 0.61 15.63
CA SER A 231 -7.04 1.03 15.05
C SER A 231 -6.82 0.42 13.66
N PHE A 232 -7.23 -0.84 13.44
CA PHE A 232 -7.23 -1.45 12.11
C PHE A 232 -8.11 -0.69 11.12
N LEU A 233 -9.37 -0.41 11.48
CA LEU A 233 -10.31 0.31 10.63
C LEU A 233 -9.82 1.71 10.26
N LYS A 234 -9.13 2.41 11.15
CA LYS A 234 -8.52 3.73 10.85
C LYS A 234 -7.45 3.67 9.76
N GLN A 235 -6.80 2.53 9.56
CA GLN A 235 -5.80 2.35 8.52
C GLN A 235 -6.39 1.97 7.16
N VAL A 236 -7.67 1.58 7.14
CA VAL A 236 -8.40 1.21 5.93
C VAL A 236 -9.00 2.46 5.32
N ASN A 237 -8.59 2.78 4.08
CA ASN A 237 -9.15 3.90 3.34
C ASN A 237 -9.06 3.66 1.84
N ILE A 238 -9.92 4.36 1.10
CA ILE A 238 -9.87 4.40 -0.36
C ILE A 238 -9.10 5.66 -0.74
N GLN A 239 -7.86 5.51 -1.16
CA GLN A 239 -7.04 6.62 -1.63
C GLN A 239 -7.24 6.82 -3.12
N PHE A 240 -7.28 8.08 -3.52
CA PHE A 240 -7.24 8.45 -4.91
C PHE A 240 -6.40 9.70 -5.12
N ASP A 241 -5.60 9.66 -6.19
CA ASP A 241 -4.72 10.74 -6.57
C ASP A 241 -5.15 11.29 -7.92
N PHE A 242 -5.34 12.61 -7.99
CA PHE A 242 -5.47 13.30 -9.25
C PHE A 242 -4.09 13.46 -9.87
N LYS A 243 -3.93 12.95 -11.09
CA LYS A 243 -2.69 13.07 -11.86
C LYS A 243 -2.84 14.18 -12.89
N SER A 244 -1.75 14.90 -13.12
CA SER A 244 -1.64 15.86 -14.22
C SER A 244 -0.83 15.26 -15.37
N ILE A 245 -0.95 15.88 -16.53
CA ILE A 245 -0.13 15.60 -17.71
C ILE A 245 0.98 16.66 -17.83
N HIS A 246 2.15 16.28 -18.38
CA HIS A 246 3.21 17.24 -18.70
C HIS A 246 2.75 18.18 -19.82
N LEU A 247 3.07 19.47 -19.72
CA LEU A 247 2.61 20.49 -20.68
C LEU A 247 3.14 20.25 -22.10
N ASP A 248 4.32 19.65 -22.25
CA ASP A 248 4.89 19.35 -23.57
C ASP A 248 3.97 18.48 -24.43
N TYR A 249 3.23 17.53 -23.82
CA TYR A 249 2.23 16.73 -24.54
C TYR A 249 1.02 17.53 -25.02
N LEU A 250 0.82 18.74 -24.49
CA LEU A 250 -0.30 19.61 -24.80
C LEU A 250 0.06 20.74 -25.78
N ARG A 251 1.31 20.81 -26.24
CA ARG A 251 1.82 21.89 -27.08
C ARG A 251 1.17 21.91 -28.47
N ASP A 252 1.20 20.78 -29.17
CA ASP A 252 0.81 20.68 -30.58
C ASP A 252 -0.56 20.02 -30.79
N VAL A 253 -1.42 20.07 -29.77
CA VAL A 253 -2.75 19.47 -29.80
C VAL A 253 -3.83 20.51 -29.56
N GLU A 254 -5.06 20.17 -29.93
CA GLU A 254 -6.23 20.96 -29.60
C GLU A 254 -7.18 20.13 -28.77
N ILE A 255 -7.50 20.62 -27.57
CA ILE A 255 -8.47 19.96 -26.68
C ILE A 255 -9.77 20.74 -26.70
N PHE A 256 -10.87 20.10 -27.11
CA PHE A 256 -12.22 20.67 -27.01
C PHE A 256 -13.23 19.68 -26.45
N THR A 257 -13.01 18.39 -26.68
CA THR A 257 -13.92 17.31 -26.34
C THR A 257 -13.19 16.18 -25.61
N VAL A 258 -13.97 15.33 -24.94
CA VAL A 258 -13.43 14.10 -24.32
C VAL A 258 -12.75 13.19 -25.35
N ASN A 259 -13.23 13.17 -26.60
CA ASN A 259 -12.64 12.35 -27.65
C ASN A 259 -11.20 12.80 -27.98
N ASP A 260 -10.93 14.11 -27.91
CA ASP A 260 -9.59 14.66 -28.11
C ASP A 260 -8.64 14.18 -27.01
N VAL A 261 -9.09 14.14 -25.76
CA VAL A 261 -8.32 13.60 -24.63
C VAL A 261 -8.08 12.10 -24.77
N ILE A 262 -9.05 11.34 -25.28
CA ILE A 262 -8.89 9.90 -25.58
C ILE A 262 -7.83 9.70 -26.65
N ASN A 263 -7.87 10.50 -27.72
CA ASN A 263 -6.91 10.39 -28.82
C ASN A 263 -5.50 10.78 -28.37
N LEU A 264 -5.37 11.87 -27.61
CA LEU A 264 -4.11 12.28 -26.98
C LEU A 264 -3.57 11.16 -26.09
N SER A 265 -4.42 10.58 -25.24
CA SER A 265 -4.00 9.47 -24.40
C SER A 265 -3.51 8.30 -25.27
N LYS A 266 -4.22 7.94 -26.34
CA LYS A 266 -3.77 6.84 -27.21
C LYS A 266 -2.44 7.14 -27.89
N SER A 267 -2.21 8.37 -28.38
CA SER A 267 -0.97 8.73 -29.07
C SER A 267 0.25 8.67 -28.15
N ILE A 268 0.11 9.18 -26.92
CA ILE A 268 1.18 9.13 -25.91
C ILE A 268 1.56 7.68 -25.57
N TRP A 269 0.56 6.78 -25.54
CA TRP A 269 0.76 5.39 -25.11
C TRP A 269 0.90 4.38 -26.26
N SER A 270 0.82 4.81 -27.52
CA SER A 270 1.09 3.96 -28.69
C SER A 270 2.55 4.00 -29.13
N GLU A 271 3.33 4.96 -28.62
CA GLU A 271 4.76 5.14 -28.90
C GLU A 271 5.68 4.43 -27.87
N THR A 272 5.10 3.70 -26.92
CA THR A 272 5.76 2.76 -26.00
C THR A 272 5.50 1.32 -26.40
#